data_AF-Q5F6D9-F1
#
_entry.id   AF-Q5F6D9-F1
#
_cell.length_a   1.000
_cell.length_b   1.000
_cell.length_c   1.000
_cell.angle_alpha   90.00
_cell.angle_beta   90.00
_cell.angle_gamma   90.00
#
_symmetry.space_group_name_H-M   'P 1'
#
loop_
_entity.id
_entity.type
_entity.pdbx_description
1 polymer ?
#
loop_
_entity_poly.entity_id
_entity_poly.type
_entity_poly.pdbx_seq_one_letter_code
_entity_poly.pdbx_strand_id
1 'polypeptide(L)'
;MLMPDGRPYLISRRYTASLHSKSQLATDLKSWRGRDFTPEERDNFDLRNILGKPCLLSIAHQESRDGKTTYANIPAISNKMKSYTPKHPDNAVFAFDLSDPDWANYGLLNEKLREQIAKSPEYAEAVNGRQPPAPPQKQAQAAEGRPEHPQGNAAPAEDIEDDIPFN
;
A
#
# COMPACT_ATOMS: atom_id res chain seq x y z
N MET A 1 -5.47 -2.32 -19.74
CA MET A 1 -6.32 -3.51 -19.58
C MET A 1 -7.26 -3.18 -18.47
N LEU A 2 -8.57 -3.22 -18.73
CA LEU A 2 -9.60 -2.99 -17.72
C LEU A 2 -10.09 -4.36 -17.25
N MET A 3 -10.67 -4.41 -16.06
CA MET A 3 -11.42 -5.57 -15.57
C MET A 3 -12.58 -5.89 -16.55
N PRO A 4 -13.15 -7.11 -16.50
CA PRO A 4 -14.30 -7.48 -17.32
C PRO A 4 -15.51 -6.53 -17.19
N ASP A 5 -15.62 -5.83 -16.06
CA ASP A 5 -16.66 -4.84 -15.76
C ASP A 5 -16.29 -3.40 -16.20
N GLY A 6 -15.16 -3.22 -16.89
CA GLY A 6 -14.69 -1.93 -17.38
C GLY A 6 -13.93 -1.08 -16.36
N ARG A 7 -13.75 -1.53 -15.11
CA ARG A 7 -13.00 -0.77 -14.11
C ARG A 7 -11.48 -1.00 -14.20
N PRO A 8 -10.65 -0.03 -13.81
CA PRO A 8 -9.20 -0.25 -13.74
C PRO A 8 -8.84 -1.19 -12.58
N TYR A 9 -7.75 -1.93 -12.75
CA TYR A 9 -7.17 -2.72 -11.66
C TYR A 9 -6.59 -1.80 -10.58
N LEU A 10 -6.89 -2.11 -9.32
CA LEU A 10 -6.34 -1.40 -8.16
C LEU A 10 -5.61 -2.40 -7.26
N ILE A 11 -4.36 -2.10 -6.94
CA ILE A 11 -3.57 -2.83 -5.96
C ILE A 11 -2.90 -1.82 -5.03
N SER A 12 -2.80 -2.16 -3.74
CA SER A 12 -2.24 -1.31 -2.70
C SER A 12 -1.28 -2.09 -1.82
N ARG A 13 -0.20 -1.45 -1.38
CA ARG A 13 0.72 -1.98 -0.38
C ARG A 13 0.77 -1.03 0.81
N ARG A 14 0.75 -1.58 2.02
CA ARG A 14 0.89 -0.81 3.26
C ARG A 14 2.37 -0.71 3.63
N TYR A 15 2.78 0.47 4.07
CA TYR A 15 4.13 0.74 4.53
C TYR A 15 4.11 1.39 5.91
N THR A 16 5.21 1.23 6.63
CA THR A 16 5.57 2.16 7.70
C THR A 16 6.12 3.43 7.05
N ALA A 17 5.67 4.60 7.49
CA ALA A 17 6.13 5.90 6.99
C ALA A 17 7.57 6.20 7.46
N SER A 18 8.54 5.55 6.83
CA SER A 18 9.96 5.73 7.10
C SER A 18 10.74 5.59 5.79
N LEU A 19 11.76 6.43 5.61
CA LEU A 19 12.71 6.37 4.49
C LEU A 19 14.09 5.87 4.93
N HIS A 20 14.16 5.19 6.09
CA HIS A 20 15.38 4.56 6.55
C HIS A 20 15.88 3.50 5.55
N SER A 21 17.19 3.26 5.50
CA SER A 21 17.82 2.37 4.51
C SER A 21 17.28 0.94 4.49
N LYS A 22 16.78 0.44 5.63
CA LYS A 22 16.14 -0.88 5.77
C LYS A 22 14.62 -0.88 5.61
N SER A 23 14.01 0.28 5.40
CA SER A 23 12.55 0.37 5.23
C SER A 23 12.15 -0.11 3.84
N GLN A 24 11.06 -0.88 3.76
CA GLN A 24 10.54 -1.35 2.48
C GLN A 24 10.15 -0.19 1.56
N LEU A 25 9.61 0.90 2.13
CA LEU A 25 9.25 2.10 1.37
C LEU A 25 10.48 2.71 0.69
N ALA A 26 11.61 2.87 1.42
CA ALA A 26 12.84 3.36 0.81
C ALA A 26 13.38 2.41 -0.27
N THR A 27 13.36 1.10 -0.05
CA THR A 27 13.83 0.09 -1.03
C THR A 27 13.01 0.15 -2.33
N ASP A 28 11.69 0.24 -2.22
CA ASP A 28 10.80 0.30 -3.38
C ASP A 28 10.98 1.63 -4.13
N LEU A 29 11.05 2.76 -3.41
CA LEU A 29 11.28 4.06 -4.02
C LEU A 29 12.67 4.18 -4.66
N LYS A 30 13.71 3.62 -4.04
CA LYS A 30 15.06 3.54 -4.62
C LYS A 30 15.02 2.81 -5.96
N SER A 31 14.40 1.63 -5.98
CA SER A 31 14.27 0.78 -7.17
C SER A 31 13.47 1.48 -8.28
N TRP A 32 12.42 2.19 -7.90
CA TRP A 32 11.62 2.99 -8.82
C TRP A 32 12.39 4.19 -9.38
N ARG A 33 13.13 4.92 -8.54
CA ARG A 33 13.96 6.07 -8.97
C ARG A 33 15.16 5.63 -9.81
N GLY A 34 15.65 4.42 -9.60
CA GLY A 34 16.87 3.90 -10.23
C GLY A 34 18.16 4.46 -9.61
N ARG A 35 18.08 5.11 -8.45
CA ARG A 35 19.22 5.63 -7.69
C ARG A 35 18.91 5.68 -6.20
N ASP A 36 19.96 5.68 -5.39
CA ASP A 36 19.86 5.87 -3.94
C ASP A 36 19.37 7.28 -3.57
N PHE A 37 18.71 7.38 -2.41
CA PHE A 37 18.42 8.67 -1.78
C PHE A 37 19.71 9.24 -1.18
N THR A 38 19.91 10.55 -1.32
CA THR A 38 20.88 11.27 -0.48
C THR A 38 20.30 11.46 0.93
N PRO A 39 21.13 11.74 1.96
CA PRO A 39 20.63 12.05 3.30
C PRO A 39 19.59 13.18 3.30
N GLU A 40 19.86 14.26 2.56
CA GLU A 40 18.99 15.45 2.47
C GLU A 40 17.66 15.14 1.79
N GLU A 41 17.70 14.28 0.76
CA GLU A 41 16.48 13.81 0.10
C GLU A 41 15.64 12.95 1.06
N ARG A 42 16.25 12.10 1.91
CA ARG A 42 15.49 11.24 2.83
C ARG A 42 14.65 12.04 3.82
N ASP A 43 15.20 13.13 4.33
CA ASP A 43 14.53 13.93 5.37
C ASP A 43 13.43 14.83 4.80
N ASN A 44 13.50 15.18 3.52
CA ASN A 44 12.61 16.15 2.88
C ASN A 44 11.76 15.58 1.74
N PHE A 45 11.74 14.25 1.54
CA PHE A 45 11.01 13.67 0.43
C PHE A 45 9.50 13.66 0.68
N ASP A 46 8.78 14.47 -0.10
CA ASP A 46 7.32 14.38 -0.14
C ASP A 46 6.86 13.22 -1.06
N LEU A 47 6.08 12.30 -0.50
CA LEU A 47 5.42 11.21 -1.24
C LEU A 47 4.46 11.73 -2.31
N ARG A 48 3.94 12.97 -2.21
CA ARG A 48 3.12 13.58 -3.27
C ARG A 48 3.87 13.69 -4.60
N ASN A 49 5.20 13.75 -4.59
CA ASN A 49 6.01 13.86 -5.81
C ASN A 49 5.97 12.61 -6.71
N ILE A 50 5.59 11.44 -6.16
CA ILE A 50 5.47 10.20 -6.93
C ILE A 50 4.08 9.99 -7.53
N LEU A 51 3.10 10.83 -7.17
CA LEU A 51 1.75 10.75 -7.70
C LEU A 51 1.74 10.92 -9.22
N GLY A 52 1.02 10.03 -9.91
CA GLY A 52 0.92 10.01 -11.37
C GLY A 52 2.23 9.65 -12.09
N LYS A 53 3.32 9.36 -11.36
CA LYS A 53 4.54 8.85 -11.98
C LYS A 53 4.33 7.39 -12.40
N PRO A 54 4.82 6.99 -13.57
CA PRO A 54 4.74 5.61 -14.02
C PRO A 54 5.80 4.74 -13.33
N CYS A 55 5.42 3.52 -12.93
CA CYS A 55 6.30 2.45 -12.49
C CYS A 55 6.02 1.17 -13.27
N LEU A 56 7.00 0.27 -13.24
CA LEU A 56 6.80 -1.14 -13.57
C LEU A 56 6.56 -1.90 -12.26
N LEU A 57 5.45 -2.64 -12.21
CA LEU A 57 5.07 -3.46 -11.06
C LEU A 57 5.24 -4.94 -11.41
N SER A 58 5.92 -5.68 -10.54
CA SER A 58 5.83 -7.15 -10.53
C SER A 58 4.69 -7.55 -9.61
N ILE A 59 3.83 -8.47 -10.06
CA ILE A 59 2.68 -8.97 -9.29
C ILE A 59 2.84 -10.47 -9.10
N ALA A 60 2.85 -10.92 -7.84
CA ALA A 60 2.88 -12.33 -7.48
C ALA A 60 1.54 -12.72 -6.85
N HIS A 61 0.94 -13.80 -7.35
CA HIS A 61 -0.28 -14.37 -6.78
C HIS A 61 0.09 -15.47 -5.80
N GLN A 62 -0.33 -15.33 -4.55
CA GLN A 62 -0.12 -16.33 -3.51
C GLN A 62 -1.47 -16.87 -3.05
N GLU A 63 -1.64 -18.18 -3.09
CA GLU A 63 -2.82 -18.84 -2.55
C GLU A 63 -2.73 -18.90 -1.01
N SER A 64 -3.86 -18.68 -0.35
CA SER A 64 -4.00 -18.96 1.07
C SER A 64 -3.73 -20.45 1.34
N ARG A 65 -3.33 -20.78 2.57
CA ARG A 65 -3.12 -22.18 3.00
C ARG A 65 -4.33 -23.07 2.72
N ASP A 66 -5.54 -22.51 2.76
CA ASP A 66 -6.80 -23.22 2.51
C ASP A 66 -7.21 -23.24 1.03
N GLY A 67 -6.40 -22.71 0.11
CA GLY A 67 -6.68 -22.61 -1.33
C GLY A 67 -7.84 -21.69 -1.75
N LYS A 68 -8.56 -21.12 -0.78
CA LYS A 68 -9.81 -20.37 -1.03
C LYS A 68 -9.61 -18.94 -1.53
N THR A 69 -8.50 -18.30 -1.16
CA THR A 69 -8.25 -16.89 -1.44
C THR A 69 -6.88 -16.72 -2.08
N THR A 70 -6.84 -16.14 -3.28
CA THR A 70 -5.61 -15.74 -3.95
C THR A 70 -5.30 -14.28 -3.63
N TYR A 71 -4.15 -14.02 -3.03
CA TYR A 71 -3.66 -12.68 -2.72
C TYR A 71 -2.71 -12.21 -3.82
N ALA A 72 -2.98 -11.03 -4.38
CA ALA A 72 -2.04 -10.36 -5.28
C ALA A 72 -1.10 -9.48 -4.44
N ASN A 73 0.18 -9.82 -4.46
CA ASN A 73 1.25 -9.10 -3.77
C ASN A 73 2.14 -8.37 -4.78
N ILE A 74 2.75 -7.27 -4.34
CA ILE A 74 3.74 -6.51 -5.12
C ILE A 74 5.14 -6.86 -4.57
N PRO A 75 5.82 -7.89 -5.12
CA PRO A 75 7.19 -8.21 -4.69
C PRO A 75 8.21 -7.14 -5.08
N ALA A 76 8.02 -6.44 -6.19
CA ALA A 76 8.99 -5.46 -6.69
C ALA A 76 8.34 -4.31 -7.46
N ILE A 77 8.93 -3.13 -7.29
CA ILE A 77 8.61 -1.90 -8.02
C ILE A 77 9.89 -1.40 -8.69
N SER A 78 9.82 -1.07 -9.98
CA SER A 78 10.98 -0.58 -10.73
C SER A 78 10.62 0.55 -11.68
N ASN A 79 11.64 1.22 -12.22
CA ASN A 79 11.44 2.26 -13.23
C ASN A 79 10.90 1.65 -14.53
N LYS A 80 10.15 2.45 -15.29
CA LYS A 80 9.69 2.05 -16.63
C LYS A 80 10.87 1.86 -17.58
N MET A 81 10.67 1.00 -18.58
CA MET A 81 11.61 0.87 -19.70
C MET A 81 11.69 2.19 -20.49
N LYS A 82 12.88 2.58 -20.96
CA LYS A 82 13.13 3.88 -21.62
C LYS A 82 12.23 4.15 -22.84
N SER A 83 11.86 3.11 -23.58
CA SER A 83 11.00 3.18 -24.78
C SER A 83 9.50 3.08 -24.47
N TYR A 84 9.12 2.79 -23.22
CA TYR A 84 7.73 2.62 -22.85
C TYR A 84 7.10 3.98 -22.52
N THR A 85 6.10 4.37 -23.31
CA THR A 85 5.25 5.53 -23.02
C THR A 85 4.01 5.04 -22.27
N PRO A 86 3.91 5.27 -20.95
CA PRO A 86 2.77 4.86 -20.16
C PRO A 86 1.52 5.63 -20.59
N LYS A 87 0.36 4.96 -20.52
CA LYS A 87 -0.92 5.64 -20.65
C LYS A 87 -1.17 6.54 -19.43
N HIS A 88 -2.02 7.54 -19.62
CA HIS A 88 -2.51 8.34 -18.50
C HIS A 88 -3.26 7.45 -17.50
N PRO A 89 -3.21 7.76 -16.20
CA PRO A 89 -3.93 7.00 -15.18
C PRO A 89 -5.43 7.09 -15.44
N ASP A 90 -6.11 5.94 -15.41
CA ASP A 90 -7.58 5.87 -15.55
C ASP A 90 -8.30 6.40 -14.29
N ASN A 91 -7.64 6.32 -13.13
CA ASN A 91 -8.16 6.82 -11.85
C ASN A 91 -7.68 8.24 -11.57
N ALA A 92 -8.50 9.00 -10.83
CA ALA A 92 -8.08 10.26 -10.24
C ALA A 92 -6.85 10.04 -9.35
N VAL A 93 -5.85 10.90 -9.52
CA VAL A 93 -4.62 10.88 -8.72
C VAL A 93 -4.76 11.91 -7.62
N PHE A 94 -4.83 11.45 -6.37
CA PHE A 94 -4.96 12.32 -5.21
C PHE A 94 -4.15 11.77 -4.04
N ALA A 95 -3.81 12.64 -3.10
CA ALA A 95 -3.29 12.28 -1.78
C ALA A 95 -4.33 12.61 -0.73
N PHE A 96 -4.36 11.80 0.33
CA PHE A 96 -5.09 12.08 1.54
C PHE A 96 -4.11 12.04 2.70
N ASP A 97 -4.09 13.12 3.48
CA ASP A 97 -3.23 13.31 4.64
C ASP A 97 -4.13 13.63 5.84
N LEU A 98 -3.85 13.04 7.00
CA LEU A 98 -4.61 13.32 8.21
C LEU A 98 -4.23 14.66 8.85
N SER A 99 -3.03 15.19 8.55
CA SER A 99 -2.59 16.51 9.02
C SER A 99 -3.26 17.66 8.26
N ASP A 100 -3.67 17.44 7.01
CA ASP A 100 -4.47 18.37 6.20
C ASP A 100 -5.58 17.59 5.46
N PRO A 101 -6.67 17.25 6.16
CA PRO A 101 -7.68 16.32 5.64
C PRO A 101 -8.56 16.99 4.58
N ASP A 102 -8.42 16.51 3.34
CA ASP A 102 -9.41 16.74 2.28
C ASP A 102 -10.51 15.67 2.35
N TRP A 103 -11.64 16.03 2.95
CA TRP A 103 -12.79 15.13 3.10
C TRP A 103 -13.48 14.78 1.77
N ALA A 104 -13.28 15.56 0.71
CA ALA A 104 -13.78 15.19 -0.62
C ALA A 104 -13.00 13.99 -1.15
N ASN A 105 -11.67 14.00 -1.00
CA ASN A 105 -10.80 12.87 -1.35
C ASN A 105 -11.01 11.66 -0.43
N TYR A 106 -11.32 11.88 0.85
CA TYR A 106 -11.65 10.80 1.78
C TYR A 106 -12.85 9.96 1.29
N GLY A 107 -13.84 10.59 0.65
CA GLY A 107 -14.98 9.91 0.04
C GLY A 107 -14.63 8.99 -1.14
N LEU A 108 -13.49 9.22 -1.79
CA LEU A 108 -12.98 8.38 -2.90
C LEU A 108 -12.24 7.14 -2.40
N LEU A 109 -11.90 7.07 -1.10
CA LEU A 109 -11.22 5.92 -0.51
C LEU A 109 -12.18 4.73 -0.36
N ASN A 110 -11.66 3.51 -0.54
CA ASN A 110 -12.46 2.30 -0.32
C ASN A 110 -12.85 2.12 1.15
N GLU A 111 -13.89 1.31 1.41
CA GLU A 111 -14.42 1.06 2.77
C GLU A 111 -13.35 0.58 3.74
N LYS A 112 -12.53 -0.40 3.35
CA LYS A 112 -11.47 -0.96 4.22
C LYS A 112 -10.44 0.09 4.63
N LEU A 113 -10.08 0.99 3.71
CA LEU A 113 -9.11 2.05 3.99
C LEU A 113 -9.71 3.12 4.90
N ARG A 114 -10.98 3.51 4.68
CA ARG A 114 -11.71 4.42 5.58
C ARG A 114 -11.84 3.86 6.99
N GLU A 115 -12.19 2.57 7.11
CA GLU A 115 -12.23 1.86 8.41
C GLU A 115 -10.85 1.83 9.09
N GLN A 116 -9.77 1.62 8.32
CA GLN A 116 -8.42 1.61 8.87
C GLN A 116 -7.98 3.01 9.35
N ILE A 117 -8.31 4.05 8.58
CA ILE A 117 -8.05 5.45 8.94
C ILE A 117 -8.85 5.83 10.19
N ALA A 118 -10.12 5.44 10.28
CA ALA A 118 -10.97 5.74 11.44
C ALA A 118 -10.48 5.13 12.77
N LYS A 119 -9.59 4.13 12.71
CA LYS A 119 -8.95 3.52 13.89
C LYS A 119 -7.70 4.26 14.35
N SER A 120 -7.20 5.25 13.60
CA SER A 120 -6.01 6.01 14.01
C SER A 120 -6.36 7.11 15.01
N PRO A 121 -5.47 7.41 15.97
CA PRO A 121 -5.67 8.54 16.89
C PRO A 121 -5.69 9.88 16.14
N GLU A 122 -4.87 10.02 15.11
CA GLU A 122 -4.80 11.20 14.23
C GLU A 122 -6.15 11.51 13.56
N TYR A 123 -6.95 10.49 13.24
CA TYR A 123 -8.29 10.71 12.72
C TYR A 123 -9.21 11.34 13.77
N ALA A 124 -9.15 10.89 15.03
CA ALA A 124 -9.95 11.50 16.10
C ALA A 124 -9.60 12.98 16.30
N GLU A 125 -8.33 13.34 16.14
CA GLU A 125 -7.85 14.72 16.19
C GLU A 125 -8.34 15.54 14.98
N ALA A 126 -8.23 14.99 13.77
CA ALA A 126 -8.70 15.62 12.52
C ALA A 126 -10.22 15.88 12.51
N VAL A 127 -10.98 15.05 13.24
CA VAL A 127 -12.44 15.12 13.34
C VAL A 127 -12.93 16.07 14.44
N ASN A 128 -12.07 16.54 15.36
CA ASN A 128 -12.44 17.34 16.54
C ASN A 128 -12.93 18.78 16.23
N GLY A 129 -13.58 18.97 15.09
CA GLY A 129 -14.20 20.20 14.60
C GLY A 129 -14.76 20.09 13.17
N ARG A 130 -14.54 18.97 12.46
CA ARG A 130 -15.02 18.71 11.09
C ARG A 130 -15.66 17.34 11.02
N GLN A 131 -16.85 17.24 10.43
CA GLN A 131 -17.58 15.98 10.31
C GLN A 131 -17.17 15.22 9.04
N PRO A 132 -16.46 14.09 9.16
CA PRO A 132 -16.22 13.19 8.03
C PRO A 132 -17.49 12.39 7.70
N PRO A 133 -17.60 11.83 6.48
CA PRO A 133 -18.66 10.87 6.20
C PRO A 133 -18.53 9.68 7.16
N ALA A 134 -19.63 9.33 7.84
CA ALA A 134 -19.64 8.28 8.84
C ALA A 134 -19.10 6.96 8.26
N PRO A 135 -18.21 6.24 8.96
CA PRO A 135 -17.86 4.88 8.60
C PRO A 135 -19.12 4.00 8.63
N PRO A 136 -19.28 3.01 7.74
CA PRO A 136 -20.37 2.05 7.88
C PRO A 136 -20.25 1.37 9.25
N GLN A 137 -21.24 1.60 10.12
CA GLN A 137 -21.35 0.93 11.40
C GLN A 137 -21.69 -0.54 11.13
N LYS A 138 -20.68 -1.40 10.97
CA LYS A 138 -20.89 -2.83 11.23
C LYS A 138 -21.13 -2.96 12.73
N GLN A 139 -22.40 -3.18 13.08
CA GLN A 139 -22.89 -3.40 14.43
C GLN A 139 -21.89 -4.26 15.22
N ALA A 140 -21.38 -3.68 16.29
CA ALA A 140 -20.67 -4.37 17.34
C ALA A 140 -21.64 -5.37 18.00
N GLN A 141 -21.73 -6.58 17.46
CA GLN A 141 -22.07 -7.74 18.25
C GLN A 141 -20.76 -8.37 18.71
N ALA A 142 -20.41 -8.04 19.94
CA ALA A 142 -19.45 -8.76 20.74
C ALA A 142 -19.87 -10.23 20.86
N ALA A 143 -19.00 -11.14 20.44
CA ALA A 143 -18.87 -12.46 21.04
C ALA A 143 -17.44 -12.94 20.73
N GLU A 144 -16.66 -13.07 21.79
CA GLU A 144 -15.29 -13.58 21.81
C GLU A 144 -15.17 -14.94 21.12
N GLY A 145 -14.26 -15.01 20.14
CA GLY A 145 -13.90 -16.24 19.42
C GLY A 145 -12.63 -16.03 18.60
N ARG A 146 -11.52 -16.53 19.14
CA ARG A 146 -10.18 -16.73 18.54
C ARG A 146 -10.19 -17.32 17.10
N PRO A 147 -9.06 -17.36 16.37
CA PRO A 147 -7.83 -16.54 16.45
C PRO A 147 -7.37 -15.93 15.09
N GLU A 148 -6.58 -14.87 15.20
CA GLU A 148 -5.36 -14.57 14.42
C GLU A 148 -5.32 -14.89 12.90
N HIS A 149 -5.43 -13.83 12.08
CA HIS A 149 -4.81 -13.80 10.76
C HIS A 149 -3.34 -13.34 10.92
N PRO A 150 -2.33 -14.16 10.53
CA PRO A 150 -0.95 -13.81 10.76
C PRO A 150 -0.52 -12.66 9.85
N GLN A 151 -0.06 -11.58 10.48
CA GLN A 151 0.90 -10.68 9.84
C GLN A 151 2.12 -11.52 9.46
N GLY A 152 2.34 -11.70 8.15
CA GLY A 152 3.62 -12.15 7.63
C GLY A 152 4.68 -11.08 7.89
N ASN A 153 5.14 -10.99 9.13
CA ASN A 153 6.44 -10.43 9.45
C ASN A 153 7.48 -11.45 8.99
N ALA A 154 8.45 -10.98 8.22
CA ALA A 154 9.65 -11.73 7.89
C ALA A 154 10.25 -12.29 9.18
N ALA A 155 10.24 -13.61 9.33
CA ALA A 155 11.08 -14.28 10.31
C ALA A 155 12.55 -14.07 9.87
N PRO A 156 13.46 -13.71 10.80
CA PRO A 156 14.87 -13.60 10.49
C PRO A 156 15.44 -14.98 10.16
N ALA A 157 16.40 -14.99 9.25
CA ALA A 157 17.10 -16.17 8.75
C ALA A 157 17.67 -17.01 9.91
N GLU A 158 17.17 -18.23 10.05
CA GLU A 158 17.88 -19.34 10.68
C GLU A 158 17.94 -20.47 9.66
N ASP A 159 19.17 -20.68 9.17
CA ASP A 159 19.77 -21.92 8.67
C ASP A 159 18.92 -22.80 7.74
N ILE A 160 18.91 -22.46 6.46
CA ILE A 160 18.68 -23.42 5.37
C ILE A 160 20.05 -23.83 4.83
N GLU A 161 20.70 -24.78 5.52
CA GLU A 161 21.45 -25.81 4.82
C GLU A 161 20.44 -26.82 4.25
N ASP A 162 20.69 -27.30 3.03
CA ASP A 162 19.89 -28.24 2.23
C ASP A 162 18.60 -27.71 1.58
N ASP A 163 18.78 -27.19 0.36
CA ASP A 163 18.49 -27.92 -0.90
C ASP A 163 18.02 -26.92 -1.97
N ILE A 164 18.94 -26.54 -2.85
CA ILE A 164 18.66 -25.69 -4.01
C ILE A 164 18.49 -26.63 -5.22
N PRO A 165 17.27 -26.94 -5.68
CA PRO A 165 17.09 -27.69 -6.91
C PRO A 165 17.09 -26.69 -8.08
N PHE A 166 18.28 -26.26 -8.50
CA PHE A 166 18.47 -25.85 -9.89
C PHE A 166 18.96 -27.07 -10.66
N ASN A 167 18.02 -27.81 -11.24
CA ASN A 167 18.34 -28.67 -12.37
C ASN A 167 18.17 -27.89 -13.68
#